data_AF-A0A1I3Z7F0-F1
#
_entry.id   AF-A0A1I3Z7F0-F1
#
_cell.length_a   1.000
_cell.length_b   1.000
_cell.length_c   1.000
_cell.angle_alpha   90.00
_cell.angle_beta   90.00
_cell.angle_gamma   90.00
#
_symmetry.space_group_name_H-M   'P 1'
#
loop_
_entity.id
_entity.type
_entity.pdbx_description
1 polymer ?
#
loop_
_entity_poly.entity_id
_entity_poly.type
_entity_poly.pdbx_seq_one_letter_code
_entity_poly.pdbx_strand_id
1 'polypeptide(L)'
;MVMPSSAEQAKQLTGNNVLILFKQNDSLSRKIADYYAQKRDVPKSQLVGIKLSKLNNSTISPSQFADIQQQIKPYLTDNIKVLLLTWHAPYRVGCMSITSAFSLGYDEKYCSHNKKNLSGCHVTANSPFFNAKPQQLWQSDSIRLSMMLSGRRFEDAKELIDRGIKADNSQPNGEAYLVRTQDAQRSTRWRMFKKFADIWPEQKGINIHYIDDHLRINGTSIKDKNNILFYLTGYTQVPDIKTNHYLPGAIADHLTSTGGAGISSQGQMKAFRWLEAGVTGSYGTVIEPCNYPQKFPNAQILIPSYVDGDTLIEAYWKSVQQPGEGLFVGEPLACPWCH
;
A
#
# COMPACT_ATOMS: atom_id res chain seq x y z
N MET A 1 -2.42 -39.17 -15.13
CA MET A 1 -3.12 -38.13 -14.34
C MET A 1 -2.32 -37.96 -13.06
N VAL A 2 -1.37 -37.03 -13.05
CA VAL A 2 -0.50 -36.80 -11.89
C VAL A 2 -1.24 -35.83 -10.97
N MET A 3 -1.62 -36.29 -9.79
CA MET A 3 -2.15 -35.43 -8.73
C MET A 3 -1.05 -34.43 -8.33
N PRO A 4 -1.33 -33.12 -8.20
CA PRO A 4 -0.35 -32.19 -7.64
C PRO A 4 0.01 -32.63 -6.23
N SER A 5 1.29 -32.62 -5.90
CA SER A 5 1.77 -32.85 -4.54
C SER A 5 1.23 -31.76 -3.62
N SER A 6 0.93 -32.14 -2.38
CA SER A 6 0.34 -31.32 -1.31
C SER A 6 1.26 -30.20 -0.77
N ALA A 7 2.14 -29.63 -1.60
CA ALA A 7 3.16 -28.65 -1.24
C ALA A 7 3.01 -27.29 -1.96
N GLU A 8 1.94 -27.06 -2.73
CA GLU A 8 1.86 -25.89 -3.62
C GLU A 8 0.54 -25.09 -3.53
N GLN A 9 0.05 -24.88 -2.31
CA GLN A 9 -0.84 -23.75 -2.00
C GLN A 9 -0.19 -22.98 -0.87
N ALA A 10 0.38 -21.81 -1.17
CA ALA A 10 0.62 -20.84 -0.11
C ALA A 10 -0.73 -20.57 0.54
N LYS A 11 -0.89 -20.97 1.81
CA LYS A 11 -2.14 -20.71 2.55
C LYS A 11 -2.43 -19.21 2.44
N GLN A 12 -3.61 -18.89 1.93
CA GLN A 12 -4.10 -17.52 1.87
C GLN A 12 -3.96 -16.86 3.25
N LEU A 13 -3.48 -15.61 3.28
CA LEU A 13 -3.35 -14.87 4.52
C LEU A 13 -4.73 -14.67 5.17
N THR A 14 -4.83 -14.96 6.46
CA THR A 14 -6.04 -14.78 7.27
C THR A 14 -5.74 -13.90 8.48
N GLY A 15 -6.74 -13.61 9.32
CA GLY A 15 -6.54 -12.90 10.57
C GLY A 15 -5.51 -13.54 11.51
N ASN A 16 -5.34 -14.87 11.44
CA ASN A 16 -4.31 -15.58 12.21
C ASN A 16 -2.88 -15.15 11.82
N ASN A 17 -2.68 -14.59 10.62
CA ASN A 17 -1.37 -14.14 10.16
C ASN A 17 -1.08 -12.66 10.47
N VAL A 18 -2.01 -11.94 11.10
CA VAL A 18 -1.93 -10.48 11.31
C VAL A 18 -1.63 -10.13 12.75
N LEU A 19 -0.52 -9.45 13.00
CA LEU A 19 -0.28 -8.75 14.26
C LEU A 19 -0.73 -7.30 14.13
N ILE A 20 -1.72 -6.90 14.93
CA ILE A 20 -2.23 -5.52 14.95
C ILE A 20 -1.47 -4.71 15.98
N LEU A 21 -0.84 -3.64 15.51
CA LEU A 21 -0.17 -2.67 16.35
C LEU A 21 -1.08 -1.45 16.51
N PHE A 22 -1.59 -1.21 17.71
CA PHE A 22 -2.35 -0.01 18.05
C PHE A 22 -1.55 0.86 19.03
N LYS A 23 -1.79 2.17 19.07
CA LYS A 23 -1.14 3.05 20.04
C LYS A 23 -1.86 2.98 21.39
N GLN A 24 -1.14 2.67 22.47
CA GLN A 24 -1.73 2.33 23.78
C GLN A 24 -2.63 3.43 24.36
N ASN A 25 -2.34 4.71 24.10
CA ASN A 25 -3.09 5.87 24.61
C ASN A 25 -3.85 6.62 23.50
N ASP A 26 -4.21 5.94 22.41
CA ASP A 26 -4.96 6.53 21.29
C ASP A 26 -6.26 5.75 21.12
N SER A 27 -7.39 6.38 21.48
CA SER A 27 -8.70 5.74 21.46
C SER A 27 -9.17 5.43 20.03
N LEU A 28 -8.80 6.24 19.04
CA LEU A 28 -9.12 5.99 17.64
C LEU A 28 -8.34 4.76 17.14
N SER A 29 -7.02 4.72 17.39
CA SER A 29 -6.17 3.59 17.02
C SER A 29 -6.68 2.28 17.61
N ARG A 30 -7.03 2.28 18.90
CA ARG A 30 -7.61 1.11 19.58
C ARG A 30 -8.95 0.69 18.96
N LYS A 31 -9.88 1.63 18.73
CA LYS A 31 -11.19 1.31 18.12
C LYS A 31 -11.03 0.68 16.73
N ILE A 32 -10.11 1.20 15.91
CA ILE A 32 -9.82 0.63 14.59
C ILE A 32 -9.26 -0.79 14.73
N ALA A 33 -8.31 -1.01 15.65
CA ALA A 33 -7.73 -2.33 15.90
C ALA A 33 -8.78 -3.35 16.36
N ASP A 34 -9.61 -2.98 17.34
CA ASP A 34 -10.66 -3.86 17.87
C ASP A 34 -11.68 -4.21 16.78
N TYR A 35 -12.08 -3.24 15.95
CA TYR A 35 -13.01 -3.49 14.84
C TYR A 35 -12.41 -4.37 13.75
N TYR A 36 -11.16 -4.09 13.33
CA TYR A 36 -10.45 -4.93 12.36
C TYR A 36 -10.33 -6.36 12.88
N ALA A 37 -9.94 -6.52 14.14
CA ALA A 37 -9.78 -7.83 14.75
C ALA A 37 -11.07 -8.63 14.77
N GLN A 38 -12.18 -7.97 15.13
CA GLN A 38 -13.51 -8.58 15.10
C GLN A 38 -13.90 -9.02 13.69
N LYS A 39 -13.60 -8.21 12.67
CA LYS A 39 -14.07 -8.46 11.30
C LYS A 39 -13.21 -9.45 10.51
N ARG A 40 -11.93 -9.56 10.84
CA ARG A 40 -10.97 -10.47 10.20
C ARG A 40 -10.66 -11.69 11.05
N ASP A 41 -11.39 -11.90 12.14
CA ASP A 41 -11.16 -12.97 13.13
C ASP A 41 -9.71 -13.02 13.62
N VAL A 42 -9.11 -11.85 13.87
CA VAL A 42 -7.75 -11.77 14.42
C VAL A 42 -7.78 -12.14 15.90
N PRO A 43 -6.99 -13.13 16.36
CA PRO A 43 -6.91 -13.49 17.76
C PRO A 43 -6.58 -12.31 18.67
N LYS A 44 -7.23 -12.22 19.83
CA LYS A 44 -6.99 -11.14 20.81
C LYS A 44 -5.53 -11.04 21.27
N SER A 45 -4.81 -12.16 21.31
CA SER A 45 -3.37 -12.21 21.61
C SER A 45 -2.50 -11.51 20.55
N GLN A 46 -3.04 -11.24 19.37
CA GLN A 46 -2.37 -10.56 18.27
C GLN A 46 -2.67 -9.05 18.23
N LEU A 47 -3.27 -8.48 19.28
CA LEU A 47 -3.48 -7.03 19.42
C LEU A 47 -2.47 -6.47 20.42
N VAL A 48 -1.50 -5.70 19.93
CA VAL A 48 -0.40 -5.19 20.75
C VAL A 48 -0.47 -3.67 20.87
N GLY A 49 -0.56 -3.21 22.11
CA GLY A 49 -0.51 -1.78 22.44
C GLY A 49 0.92 -1.28 22.49
N ILE A 50 1.25 -0.33 21.62
CA ILE A 50 2.58 0.26 21.50
C ILE A 50 2.66 1.56 22.28
N LYS A 51 3.68 1.65 23.14
CA LYS A 51 4.06 2.87 23.86
C LYS A 51 5.06 3.64 23.01
N LEU A 52 4.74 4.91 22.74
CA LEU A 52 5.63 5.86 22.05
C LEU A 52 6.19 6.84 23.07
N SER A 53 7.52 6.86 23.21
CA SER A 53 8.24 7.60 24.26
C SER A 53 8.25 9.13 24.07
N LYS A 54 8.06 9.63 22.84
CA LYS A 54 7.81 11.06 22.51
C LYS A 54 6.95 11.16 21.26
N LEU A 55 5.90 11.98 21.28
CA LEU A 55 5.04 12.26 20.13
C LEU A 55 5.71 13.32 19.24
N ASN A 56 6.54 12.90 18.30
CA ASN A 56 6.67 13.66 17.05
C ASN A 56 5.54 13.19 16.14
N ASN A 57 4.66 14.12 15.73
CA ASN A 57 3.40 13.78 15.06
C ASN A 57 3.58 13.17 13.66
N SER A 58 4.79 13.03 13.14
CA SER A 58 5.04 12.53 11.78
C SER A 58 6.20 11.54 11.68
N THR A 59 7.21 11.66 12.52
CA THR A 59 8.50 10.96 12.38
C THR A 59 9.05 10.56 13.73
N ILE A 60 9.42 9.28 13.88
CA ILE A 60 10.19 8.79 15.02
C ILE A 60 11.66 8.57 14.64
N SER A 61 12.56 8.63 15.62
CA SER A 61 13.97 8.32 15.42
C SER A 61 14.20 6.81 15.25
N PRO A 62 15.35 6.39 14.69
CA PRO A 62 15.74 4.97 14.66
C PRO A 62 15.81 4.34 16.05
N SER A 63 16.23 5.08 17.07
CA SER A 63 16.25 4.58 18.45
C SER A 63 14.84 4.33 19.00
N GLN A 64 13.91 5.26 18.79
CA GLN A 64 12.49 5.07 19.15
C GLN A 64 11.87 3.89 18.41
N PHE A 65 12.25 3.66 17.15
CA PHE A 65 11.81 2.50 16.41
C PHE A 65 12.37 1.19 16.96
N ALA A 66 13.65 1.16 17.38
CA ALA A 66 14.24 0.00 18.04
C ALA A 66 13.50 -0.33 19.35
N ASP A 67 13.06 0.67 20.12
CA ASP A 67 12.22 0.46 21.31
C ASP A 67 10.87 -0.19 20.96
N ILE A 68 10.25 0.19 19.83
CA ILE A 68 9.02 -0.43 19.35
C ILE A 68 9.28 -1.87 18.91
N GLN A 69 10.39 -2.14 18.22
CA GLN A 69 10.78 -3.50 17.83
C GLN A 69 10.95 -4.42 19.05
N GLN A 70 11.53 -3.91 20.14
CA GLN A 70 11.64 -4.66 21.40
C GLN A 70 10.25 -4.97 22.00
N GLN A 71 9.30 -4.03 21.95
CA GLN A 71 7.94 -4.23 22.44
C GLN A 71 7.18 -5.32 21.66
N ILE A 72 7.35 -5.41 20.34
CA ILE A 72 6.63 -6.38 19.51
C ILE A 72 7.30 -7.74 19.41
N LYS A 73 8.61 -7.83 19.66
CA LYS A 73 9.41 -9.06 19.50
C LYS A 73 8.77 -10.32 20.13
N PRO A 74 8.20 -10.28 21.36
CA PRO A 74 7.57 -11.45 21.96
C PRO A 74 6.34 -12.00 21.21
N TYR A 75 5.73 -11.19 20.34
CA TYR A 75 4.51 -11.52 19.60
C TYR A 75 4.78 -11.97 18.15
N LEU A 76 6.03 -11.85 17.68
CA LEU A 76 6.43 -12.19 16.31
C LEU A 76 6.68 -13.70 16.17
N THR A 77 5.62 -14.50 16.23
CA THR A 77 5.68 -15.94 15.95
C THR A 77 5.85 -16.20 14.45
N ASP A 78 6.26 -17.41 14.07
CA ASP A 78 6.43 -17.82 12.66
C ASP A 78 5.14 -17.71 11.85
N ASN A 79 3.98 -17.80 12.50
CA ASN A 79 2.66 -17.69 11.87
C ASN A 79 2.27 -16.24 11.53
N ILE A 80 2.81 -15.25 12.24
CA ILE A 80 2.59 -13.84 11.88
C ILE A 80 3.30 -13.58 10.57
N LYS A 81 2.62 -13.01 9.58
CA LYS A 81 3.19 -12.64 8.27
C LYS A 81 2.91 -11.17 7.94
N VAL A 82 1.94 -10.56 8.61
CA VAL A 82 1.50 -9.17 8.40
C VAL A 82 1.58 -8.38 9.69
N LEU A 83 2.14 -7.17 9.62
CA LEU A 83 2.09 -6.15 10.66
C LEU A 83 1.13 -5.04 10.23
N LEU A 84 -0.01 -4.95 10.90
CA LEU A 84 -1.01 -3.91 10.62
C LEU A 84 -0.87 -2.77 11.61
N LEU A 85 -0.54 -1.59 11.11
CA LEU A 85 -0.47 -0.38 11.93
C LEU A 85 -1.82 0.35 11.86
N THR A 86 -2.56 0.36 12.96
CA THR A 86 -3.84 1.12 13.04
C THR A 86 -3.61 2.56 13.48
N TRP A 87 -2.57 3.18 12.93
CA TRP A 87 -2.02 4.44 13.44
C TRP A 87 -2.44 5.60 12.57
N HIS A 88 -2.66 6.74 13.22
CA HIS A 88 -2.81 8.02 12.53
C HIS A 88 -1.46 8.63 12.09
N ALA A 89 -0.48 8.44 12.95
CA ALA A 89 0.90 8.87 12.87
C ALA A 89 1.68 8.16 13.98
N PRO A 90 3.02 8.06 13.89
CA PRO A 90 3.92 8.57 12.83
C PRO A 90 3.84 7.78 11.51
N TYR A 91 4.31 8.37 10.42
CA TYR A 91 4.42 7.74 9.09
C TYR A 91 5.88 7.47 8.67
N ARG A 92 6.86 7.91 9.47
CA ARG A 92 8.30 7.79 9.20
C ARG A 92 9.09 7.23 10.37
N VAL A 93 10.15 6.51 10.02
CA VAL A 93 11.30 6.23 10.89
C VAL A 93 12.51 6.88 10.25
N GLY A 94 12.99 7.98 10.81
CA GLY A 94 14.05 8.80 10.20
C GLY A 94 13.73 9.16 8.74
N CYS A 95 14.50 8.60 7.81
CA CYS A 95 14.34 8.79 6.37
C CYS A 95 13.42 7.76 5.68
N MET A 96 13.14 6.61 6.31
CA MET A 96 12.26 5.58 5.74
C MET A 96 10.79 5.87 6.07
N SER A 97 9.88 5.33 5.26
CA SER A 97 8.50 5.17 5.69
C SER A 97 8.41 4.16 6.83
N ILE A 98 7.40 4.28 7.68
CA ILE A 98 7.25 3.38 8.82
C ILE A 98 6.91 1.95 8.39
N THR A 99 6.09 1.76 7.35
CA THR A 99 5.83 0.42 6.80
C THR A 99 7.11 -0.18 6.24
N SER A 100 7.93 0.60 5.55
CA SER A 100 9.18 0.07 5.03
C SER A 100 10.19 -0.26 6.10
N ALA A 101 10.27 0.53 7.17
CA ALA A 101 11.11 0.22 8.32
C ALA A 101 10.67 -1.09 9.02
N PHE A 102 9.36 -1.34 9.15
CA PHE A 102 8.84 -2.59 9.74
C PHE A 102 9.16 -3.81 8.88
N SER A 103 9.04 -3.71 7.56
CA SER A 103 9.18 -4.88 6.67
C SER A 103 10.60 -5.16 6.19
N LEU A 104 11.44 -4.12 6.07
CA LEU A 104 12.81 -4.23 5.57
C LEU A 104 13.86 -4.09 6.69
N GLY A 105 13.43 -3.68 7.89
CA GLY A 105 14.33 -3.14 8.91
C GLY A 105 14.76 -1.72 8.57
N TYR A 106 14.98 -0.90 9.61
CA TYR A 106 15.54 0.43 9.39
C TYR A 106 16.99 0.34 8.93
N ASP A 107 17.29 0.87 7.75
CA ASP A 107 18.63 0.92 7.16
C ASP A 107 18.72 2.11 6.18
N GLU A 108 19.75 2.96 6.32
CA GLU A 108 19.95 4.14 5.49
C GLU A 108 20.17 3.82 4.00
N LYS A 109 20.48 2.56 3.64
CA LYS A 109 20.52 2.13 2.22
C LYS A 109 19.17 2.26 1.51
N TYR A 110 18.08 2.29 2.27
CA TYR A 110 16.72 2.50 1.77
C TYR A 110 16.32 3.97 1.72
N CYS A 111 17.26 4.89 1.96
CA CYS A 111 17.02 6.33 1.97
C CYS A 111 17.78 7.01 0.83
N SER A 112 17.07 7.85 0.08
CA SER A 112 17.67 8.66 -1.00
C SER A 112 18.54 9.78 -0.44
N HIS A 113 18.17 10.29 0.73
CA HIS A 113 18.97 11.21 1.51
C HIS A 113 19.55 10.49 2.72
N ASN A 114 20.88 10.39 2.75
CA ASN A 114 21.64 9.75 3.82
C ASN A 114 22.99 10.45 4.00
N LYS A 115 23.84 9.94 4.90
CA LYS A 115 25.15 10.55 5.20
C LYS A 115 26.07 10.71 3.98
N LYS A 116 25.90 9.87 2.95
CA LYS A 116 26.67 9.93 1.69
C LYS A 116 25.98 10.79 0.63
N ASN A 117 24.66 10.90 0.69
CA ASN A 117 23.82 11.59 -0.29
C ASN A 117 23.03 12.72 0.39
N LEU A 118 23.71 13.83 0.69
CA LEU A 118 23.09 14.95 1.43
C LEU A 118 22.10 15.78 0.59
N SER A 119 22.23 15.77 -0.74
CA SER A 119 21.38 16.51 -1.66
C SER A 119 21.25 15.80 -3.01
N GLY A 120 20.31 16.25 -3.85
CA GLY A 120 20.06 15.69 -5.17
C GLY A 120 19.14 14.46 -5.15
N CYS A 121 18.94 13.87 -6.33
CA CYS A 121 18.06 12.73 -6.54
C CYS A 121 18.84 11.42 -6.57
N HIS A 122 18.44 10.48 -5.71
CA HIS A 122 19.11 9.19 -5.58
C HIS A 122 18.12 8.03 -5.56
N VAL A 123 18.51 6.95 -6.23
CA VAL A 123 17.89 5.64 -6.07
C VAL A 123 18.16 5.09 -4.67
N THR A 124 17.33 4.15 -4.23
CA THR A 124 17.52 3.42 -2.96
C THR A 124 17.76 1.94 -3.23
N ALA A 125 18.13 1.18 -2.20
CA ALA A 125 18.23 -0.27 -2.33
C ALA A 125 16.90 -0.90 -2.77
N ASN A 126 17.00 -1.97 -3.56
CA ASN A 126 15.84 -2.72 -4.04
C ASN A 126 15.25 -3.57 -2.90
N SER A 127 13.92 -3.72 -2.91
CA SER A 127 13.20 -4.65 -2.05
C SER A 127 13.47 -6.10 -2.46
N PRO A 128 13.75 -7.02 -1.52
CA PRO A 128 13.81 -8.45 -1.82
C PRO A 128 12.44 -9.02 -2.21
N PHE A 129 11.35 -8.30 -1.94
CA PHE A 129 9.98 -8.72 -2.25
C PHE A 129 9.54 -8.35 -3.68
N PHE A 130 10.30 -7.49 -4.36
CA PHE A 130 9.93 -7.00 -5.68
C PHE A 130 9.82 -8.14 -6.69
N ASN A 131 8.64 -8.29 -7.31
CA ASN A 131 8.31 -9.37 -8.23
C ASN A 131 8.58 -10.79 -7.65
N ALA A 132 8.56 -10.94 -6.33
CA ALA A 132 8.79 -12.24 -5.69
C ALA A 132 7.60 -13.18 -5.95
N LYS A 133 7.91 -14.43 -6.29
CA LYS A 133 6.91 -15.51 -6.37
C LYS A 133 6.34 -15.78 -4.97
N PRO A 134 5.10 -16.28 -4.83
CA PRO A 134 4.52 -16.61 -3.53
C PRO A 134 5.42 -17.50 -2.65
N GLN A 135 6.05 -18.51 -3.26
CA GLN A 135 6.99 -19.40 -2.57
C GLN A 135 8.21 -18.64 -2.03
N GLN A 136 8.69 -17.61 -2.73
CA GLN A 136 9.84 -16.80 -2.31
C GLN A 136 9.46 -15.81 -1.20
N LEU A 137 8.25 -15.25 -1.26
CA LEU A 137 7.78 -14.26 -0.29
C LEU A 137 7.65 -14.85 1.12
N TRP A 138 7.26 -16.12 1.22
CA TRP A 138 6.99 -16.80 2.49
C TRP A 138 8.01 -17.89 2.84
N GLN A 139 9.14 -17.92 2.14
CA GLN A 139 10.23 -18.90 2.34
C GLN A 139 10.97 -18.73 3.68
N SER A 140 10.94 -17.53 4.26
CA SER A 140 11.55 -17.24 5.55
C SER A 140 10.50 -16.90 6.58
N ASP A 141 10.58 -17.57 7.73
CA ASP A 141 9.72 -17.29 8.88
C ASP A 141 9.98 -15.94 9.53
N SER A 142 10.98 -15.18 9.08
CA SER A 142 11.22 -13.80 9.53
C SER A 142 10.56 -12.71 8.66
N ILE A 143 10.04 -13.05 7.47
CA ILE A 143 9.45 -12.05 6.57
C ILE A 143 8.11 -11.56 7.12
N ARG A 144 7.99 -10.24 7.26
CA ARG A 144 6.77 -9.57 7.74
C ARG A 144 6.43 -8.40 6.84
N LEU A 145 5.37 -8.51 6.05
CA LEU A 145 4.87 -7.37 5.30
C LEU A 145 4.09 -6.43 6.23
N SER A 146 4.10 -5.14 5.95
CA SER A 146 3.40 -4.17 6.78
C SER A 146 2.61 -3.17 5.96
N MET A 147 1.50 -2.72 6.54
CA MET A 147 0.59 -1.77 5.94
C MET A 147 -0.05 -0.93 7.05
N MET A 148 -0.37 0.31 6.72
CA MET A 148 -1.08 1.22 7.63
C MET A 148 -2.56 1.32 7.26
N LEU A 149 -3.44 1.20 8.25
CA LEU A 149 -4.87 1.38 8.10
C LEU A 149 -5.32 2.47 9.06
N SER A 150 -5.77 3.59 8.50
CA SER A 150 -6.12 4.78 9.27
C SER A 150 -7.32 5.52 8.67
N GLY A 151 -7.95 6.36 9.48
CA GLY A 151 -9.02 7.27 9.10
C GLY A 151 -8.90 8.59 9.87
N ARG A 152 -9.58 9.65 9.41
CA ARG A 152 -9.73 10.89 10.19
C ARG A 152 -10.63 10.65 11.41
N ARG A 153 -11.63 9.81 11.21
CA ARG A 153 -12.57 9.32 12.22
C ARG A 153 -12.64 7.80 12.16
N PHE A 154 -13.28 7.21 13.16
CA PHE A 154 -13.46 5.77 13.21
C PHE A 154 -14.31 5.27 12.02
N GLU A 155 -15.30 6.05 11.61
CA GLU A 155 -16.22 5.72 10.54
C GLU A 155 -15.49 5.57 9.20
N ASP A 156 -14.52 6.44 8.91
CA ASP A 156 -13.75 6.39 7.66
C ASP A 156 -12.90 5.10 7.60
N ALA A 157 -12.30 4.70 8.74
CA ALA A 157 -11.53 3.47 8.85
C ALA A 157 -12.44 2.23 8.82
N LYS A 158 -13.62 2.31 9.44
CA LYS A 158 -14.65 1.27 9.42
C LYS A 158 -15.11 0.98 7.99
N GLU A 159 -15.42 2.02 7.22
CA GLU A 159 -15.82 1.90 5.81
C GLU A 159 -14.71 1.27 4.95
N LEU A 160 -13.45 1.61 5.20
CA LEU A 160 -12.31 0.98 4.53
C LEU A 160 -12.21 -0.52 4.86
N ILE A 161 -12.37 -0.89 6.13
CA ILE A 161 -12.34 -2.29 6.58
C ILE A 161 -13.49 -3.08 5.94
N ASP A 162 -14.71 -2.57 6.03
CA ASP A 162 -15.90 -3.20 5.47
C ASP A 162 -15.79 -3.37 3.95
N ARG A 163 -15.18 -2.39 3.27
CA ARG A 163 -14.91 -2.44 1.83
C ARG A 163 -13.89 -3.53 1.47
N GLY A 164 -12.82 -3.68 2.25
CA GLY A 164 -11.83 -4.75 2.04
C GLY A 164 -12.46 -6.13 2.18
N ILE A 165 -13.29 -6.33 3.20
CA ILE A 165 -14.02 -7.60 3.41
C ILE A 165 -15.02 -7.87 2.30
N LYS A 166 -15.78 -6.84 1.87
CA LYS A 166 -16.71 -6.97 0.75
C LYS A 166 -16.01 -7.35 -0.56
N ALA A 167 -14.73 -7.05 -0.69
CA ALA A 167 -13.94 -7.42 -1.84
C ALA A 167 -13.67 -8.91 -1.91
N ASP A 168 -13.50 -9.59 -0.77
CA ASP A 168 -12.98 -10.96 -0.73
C ASP A 168 -13.79 -11.94 -1.59
N ASN A 169 -13.09 -12.65 -2.47
CA ASN A 169 -13.67 -13.62 -3.41
C ASN A 169 -14.88 -13.08 -4.20
N SER A 170 -14.95 -11.77 -4.45
CA SER A 170 -16.03 -11.16 -5.23
C SER A 170 -15.90 -11.38 -6.73
N GLN A 171 -14.70 -11.76 -7.20
CA GLN A 171 -14.36 -12.03 -8.60
C GLN A 171 -14.91 -10.95 -9.55
N PRO A 172 -14.59 -9.65 -9.31
CA PRO A 172 -15.26 -8.57 -10.00
C PRO A 172 -14.74 -8.42 -11.44
N ASN A 173 -15.64 -8.04 -12.35
CA ASN A 173 -15.26 -7.46 -13.63
C ASN A 173 -15.17 -5.94 -13.47
N GLY A 174 -14.20 -5.31 -14.12
CA GLY A 174 -14.07 -3.86 -14.02
C GLY A 174 -12.95 -3.25 -14.85
N GLU A 175 -12.69 -1.99 -14.56
CA GLU A 175 -11.88 -1.11 -15.39
C GLU A 175 -10.58 -0.73 -14.67
N ALA A 176 -9.48 -0.76 -15.41
CA ALA A 176 -8.18 -0.30 -14.98
C ALA A 176 -7.74 0.91 -15.81
N TYR A 177 -7.59 2.07 -15.17
CA TYR A 177 -7.17 3.31 -15.83
C TYR A 177 -5.71 3.63 -15.52
N LEU A 178 -4.89 3.63 -16.56
CA LEU A 178 -3.47 3.99 -16.51
C LEU A 178 -3.27 5.32 -17.23
N VAL A 179 -3.12 6.40 -16.46
CA VAL A 179 -3.29 7.75 -16.98
C VAL A 179 -1.96 8.51 -17.00
N ARG A 180 -1.56 8.94 -18.20
CA ARG A 180 -0.52 9.96 -18.40
C ARG A 180 -1.16 11.34 -18.37
N THR A 181 -0.53 12.27 -17.67
CA THR A 181 -1.03 13.63 -17.46
C THR A 181 -0.12 14.66 -18.14
N GLN A 182 -0.52 15.92 -18.09
CA GLN A 182 0.32 17.04 -18.51
C GLN A 182 1.54 17.25 -17.61
N ASP A 183 1.53 16.72 -16.39
CA ASP A 183 2.71 16.74 -15.51
C ASP A 183 3.71 15.66 -15.97
N ALA A 184 4.62 16.07 -16.86
CA ALA A 184 5.66 15.22 -17.41
C ALA A 184 6.59 14.65 -16.32
N GLN A 185 6.86 15.41 -15.26
CA GLN A 185 7.71 14.96 -14.16
C GLN A 185 7.04 13.86 -13.35
N ARG A 186 5.71 13.88 -13.22
CA ARG A 186 4.94 12.85 -12.48
C ARG A 186 4.42 11.73 -13.36
N SER A 187 4.57 11.84 -14.67
CA SER A 187 4.13 10.83 -15.63
C SER A 187 5.23 9.86 -16.07
N THR A 188 6.34 9.72 -15.34
CA THR A 188 7.49 8.89 -15.77
C THR A 188 7.17 7.40 -16.01
N ARG A 189 6.06 6.90 -15.47
CA ARG A 189 5.54 5.53 -15.69
C ARG A 189 4.81 5.33 -17.02
N TRP A 190 4.54 6.39 -17.80
CA TRP A 190 3.64 6.33 -18.96
C TRP A 190 4.02 5.30 -20.02
N ARG A 191 5.32 5.09 -20.29
CA ARG A 191 5.77 4.09 -21.28
C ARG A 191 5.40 2.68 -20.85
N MET A 192 5.54 2.37 -19.57
CA MET A 192 5.13 1.10 -18.98
C MET A 192 3.61 0.95 -19.05
N PHE A 193 2.86 2.01 -18.76
CA PHE A 193 1.39 2.01 -18.85
C PHE A 193 0.90 1.71 -20.26
N LYS A 194 1.40 2.44 -21.27
CA LYS A 194 1.05 2.23 -22.67
C LYS A 194 1.35 0.79 -23.09
N LYS A 195 2.60 0.35 -22.88
CA LYS A 195 3.01 -1.02 -23.24
C LYS A 195 2.17 -2.08 -22.54
N PHE A 196 1.80 -1.87 -21.28
CA PHE A 196 1.00 -2.83 -20.54
C PHE A 196 -0.42 -2.94 -21.10
N ALA A 197 -1.07 -1.81 -21.41
CA ALA A 197 -2.37 -1.80 -22.07
C ALA A 197 -2.33 -2.47 -23.46
N ASP A 198 -1.23 -2.34 -24.20
CA ASP A 198 -1.07 -2.99 -25.52
C ASP A 198 -0.95 -4.53 -25.41
N ILE A 199 -0.30 -5.06 -24.36
CA ILE A 199 -0.01 -6.51 -24.23
C ILE A 199 -0.95 -7.26 -23.27
N TRP A 200 -1.66 -6.55 -22.41
CA TRP A 200 -2.62 -7.09 -21.44
C TRP A 200 -3.90 -6.23 -21.48
N PRO A 201 -4.57 -6.09 -22.64
CA PRO A 201 -5.71 -5.18 -22.80
C PRO A 201 -6.96 -5.64 -22.02
N GLU A 202 -7.20 -6.95 -21.97
CA GLU A 202 -8.30 -7.56 -21.23
C GLU A 202 -7.89 -8.93 -20.70
N GLN A 203 -7.97 -9.14 -19.40
CA GLN A 203 -7.65 -10.42 -18.76
C GLN A 203 -8.46 -10.60 -17.48
N LYS A 204 -9.02 -11.80 -17.28
CA LYS A 204 -9.81 -12.17 -16.08
C LYS A 204 -10.86 -11.11 -15.69
N GLY A 205 -11.55 -10.54 -16.69
CA GLY A 205 -12.60 -9.54 -16.47
C GLY A 205 -12.12 -8.11 -16.21
N ILE A 206 -10.81 -7.85 -16.34
CA ILE A 206 -10.23 -6.52 -16.19
C ILE A 206 -9.87 -5.92 -17.55
N ASN A 207 -10.51 -4.81 -17.89
CA ASN A 207 -10.21 -4.02 -19.09
C ASN A 207 -9.20 -2.91 -18.77
N ILE A 208 -8.06 -2.88 -19.45
CA ILE A 208 -7.02 -1.86 -19.27
C ILE A 208 -7.15 -0.73 -20.28
N HIS A 209 -7.30 0.48 -19.76
CA HIS A 209 -7.35 1.73 -20.52
C HIS A 209 -6.08 2.53 -20.27
N TYR A 210 -5.29 2.73 -21.32
CA TYR A 210 -4.27 3.77 -21.33
C TYR A 210 -4.87 5.10 -21.79
N ILE A 211 -4.78 6.13 -20.95
CA ILE A 211 -5.25 7.48 -21.28
C ILE A 211 -4.04 8.40 -21.37
N ASP A 212 -3.89 9.09 -22.50
CA ASP A 212 -2.83 10.08 -22.72
C ASP A 212 -3.40 11.49 -22.78
N ASP A 213 -3.43 12.15 -21.62
CA ASP A 213 -3.93 13.52 -21.44
C ASP A 213 -2.76 14.53 -21.35
N HIS A 214 -1.58 14.23 -21.90
CA HIS A 214 -0.41 15.11 -21.75
C HIS A 214 -0.56 16.51 -22.37
N LEU A 215 -1.49 16.69 -23.31
CA LEU A 215 -1.82 17.98 -23.94
C LEU A 215 -3.00 18.69 -23.28
N ARG A 216 -3.60 18.09 -22.25
CA ARG A 216 -4.79 18.64 -21.60
C ARG A 216 -4.44 19.87 -20.76
N ILE A 217 -5.15 20.96 -21.01
CA ILE A 217 -4.89 22.26 -20.36
C ILE A 217 -5.44 22.26 -18.92
N ASN A 218 -6.64 21.71 -18.70
CA ASN A 218 -7.30 21.70 -17.39
C ASN A 218 -7.21 20.31 -16.75
N GLY A 219 -6.53 20.21 -15.60
CA GLY A 219 -6.50 19.09 -14.64
C GLY A 219 -6.82 17.69 -15.22
N THR A 220 -5.81 16.82 -15.30
CA THR A 220 -6.02 15.47 -15.83
C THR A 220 -6.60 14.54 -14.77
N SER A 221 -7.78 14.01 -15.05
CA SER A 221 -8.35 12.85 -14.35
C SER A 221 -9.38 12.11 -15.20
N ILE A 222 -9.61 10.84 -14.87
CA ILE A 222 -10.82 10.16 -15.31
C ILE A 222 -12.01 10.71 -14.51
N LYS A 223 -13.14 10.88 -15.19
CA LYS A 223 -14.34 11.50 -14.65
C LYS A 223 -15.57 10.66 -14.97
N ASP A 224 -16.46 10.54 -14.00
CA ASP A 224 -17.77 9.87 -14.11
C ASP A 224 -17.64 8.42 -14.63
N LYS A 225 -16.54 7.75 -14.24
CA LYS A 225 -16.28 6.35 -14.57
C LYS A 225 -16.83 5.43 -13.48
N ASN A 226 -17.29 4.25 -13.91
CA ASN A 226 -17.85 3.23 -13.03
C ASN A 226 -16.98 1.97 -13.05
N ASN A 227 -17.24 1.07 -12.10
CA ASN A 227 -16.61 -0.25 -12.01
C ASN A 227 -15.08 -0.20 -11.95
N ILE A 228 -14.51 0.85 -11.34
CA ILE A 228 -13.06 1.05 -11.33
C ILE A 228 -12.42 0.12 -10.30
N LEU A 229 -11.50 -0.72 -10.76
CA LEU A 229 -10.66 -1.56 -9.91
C LEU A 229 -9.24 -1.04 -9.81
N PHE A 230 -8.73 -0.36 -10.84
CA PHE A 230 -7.40 0.23 -10.79
C PHE A 230 -7.40 1.66 -11.34
N TYR A 231 -6.74 2.58 -10.64
CA TYR A 231 -6.46 3.91 -11.17
C TYR A 231 -5.04 4.37 -10.80
N LEU A 232 -4.13 4.28 -11.77
CA LEU A 232 -2.74 4.70 -11.60
C LEU A 232 -2.45 5.95 -12.45
N THR A 233 -2.00 7.02 -11.80
CA THR A 233 -1.77 8.31 -12.48
C THR A 233 -0.53 9.05 -11.96
N GLY A 234 -0.28 10.24 -12.49
CA GLY A 234 0.80 11.12 -12.10
C GLY A 234 0.34 12.57 -12.10
N TYR A 235 -0.33 13.01 -11.03
CA TYR A 235 -0.76 14.40 -10.88
C TYR A 235 -0.73 14.80 -9.41
N THR A 236 -0.48 16.07 -9.12
CA THR A 236 -0.34 16.56 -7.74
C THR A 236 -1.66 16.58 -6.98
N GLN A 237 -2.78 16.76 -7.69
CA GLN A 237 -4.14 16.77 -7.14
C GLN A 237 -5.11 16.25 -8.20
N VAL A 238 -5.72 15.09 -7.99
CA VAL A 238 -6.66 14.49 -8.95
C VAL A 238 -8.06 15.10 -8.75
N PRO A 239 -8.58 15.96 -9.66
CA PRO A 239 -9.76 16.77 -9.38
C PRO A 239 -11.07 15.96 -9.38
N ASP A 240 -11.24 15.00 -10.28
CA ASP A 240 -12.50 14.24 -10.43
C ASP A 240 -12.55 12.96 -9.58
N ILE A 241 -11.66 12.83 -8.60
CA ILE A 241 -11.55 11.60 -7.79
C ILE A 241 -12.89 11.15 -7.18
N LYS A 242 -13.74 12.09 -6.73
CA LYS A 242 -15.02 11.78 -6.07
C LYS A 242 -16.18 11.53 -7.03
N THR A 243 -16.03 11.79 -8.33
CA THR A 243 -17.11 11.57 -9.31
C THR A 243 -17.09 10.15 -9.87
N ASN A 244 -16.02 9.41 -9.59
CA ASN A 244 -15.83 8.04 -10.00
C ASN A 244 -16.40 7.05 -9.00
N HIS A 245 -16.85 5.89 -9.48
CA HIS A 245 -17.30 4.77 -8.66
C HIS A 245 -16.27 3.64 -8.67
N TYR A 246 -15.65 3.43 -7.49
CA TYR A 246 -14.66 2.38 -7.25
C TYR A 246 -15.33 1.15 -6.66
N LEU A 247 -14.95 -0.04 -7.16
CA LEU A 247 -15.44 -1.29 -6.61
C LEU A 247 -14.71 -1.65 -5.29
N PRO A 248 -15.34 -2.44 -4.40
CA PRO A 248 -14.63 -3.12 -3.33
C PRO A 248 -13.39 -3.85 -3.86
N GLY A 249 -12.25 -3.66 -3.20
CA GLY A 249 -10.96 -4.16 -3.67
C GLY A 249 -10.19 -3.19 -4.56
N ALA A 250 -10.77 -2.06 -4.99
CA ALA A 250 -10.06 -1.16 -5.90
C ALA A 250 -8.75 -0.60 -5.33
N ILE A 251 -7.77 -0.40 -6.20
CA ILE A 251 -6.47 0.19 -5.89
C ILE A 251 -6.30 1.48 -6.70
N ALA A 252 -5.93 2.58 -6.05
CA ALA A 252 -5.59 3.81 -6.78
C ALA A 252 -4.40 4.55 -6.19
N ASP A 253 -3.50 4.97 -7.07
CA ASP A 253 -2.24 5.62 -6.72
C ASP A 253 -1.89 6.75 -7.68
N HIS A 254 -1.18 7.73 -7.13
CA HIS A 254 -0.63 8.83 -7.90
C HIS A 254 0.84 8.99 -7.59
N LEU A 255 1.62 9.17 -8.65
CA LEU A 255 3.02 9.52 -8.53
C LEU A 255 3.09 11.00 -8.12
N THR A 256 3.31 11.26 -6.84
CA THR A 256 3.59 12.60 -6.33
C THR A 256 4.52 12.52 -5.14
N SER A 257 5.24 13.61 -4.90
CA SER A 257 6.10 13.75 -3.73
C SER A 257 5.25 13.78 -2.46
N THR A 258 5.76 13.25 -1.35
CA THR A 258 5.11 13.37 -0.04
C THR A 258 3.65 12.90 0.02
N GLY A 259 3.18 12.08 -0.94
CA GLY A 259 1.81 11.59 -1.00
C GLY A 259 1.44 10.71 0.20
N GLY A 260 2.40 10.04 0.80
CA GLY A 260 2.24 9.26 2.03
C GLY A 260 2.51 10.04 3.32
N ALA A 261 2.86 11.33 3.24
CA ALA A 261 3.21 12.14 4.41
C ALA A 261 1.95 12.63 5.16
N GLY A 262 1.20 11.70 5.75
CA GLY A 262 0.03 11.95 6.60
C GLY A 262 -1.28 12.13 5.84
N ILE A 263 -2.31 12.62 6.56
CA ILE A 263 -3.69 12.79 6.06
C ILE A 263 -4.10 14.24 5.79
N SER A 264 -3.16 15.18 5.96
CA SER A 264 -3.42 16.61 5.78
C SER A 264 -3.95 16.88 4.37
N SER A 265 -4.81 17.89 4.23
CA SER A 265 -5.25 18.38 2.93
C SER A 265 -4.33 19.47 2.35
N GLN A 266 -3.24 19.81 3.05
CA GLN A 266 -2.29 20.82 2.58
C GLN A 266 -1.25 20.22 1.60
N GLY A 267 -0.91 21.01 0.58
CA GLY A 267 0.11 20.67 -0.41
C GLY A 267 -0.39 19.70 -1.48
N GLN A 268 0.47 18.75 -1.87
CA GLN A 268 0.10 17.67 -2.76
C GLN A 268 -0.89 16.72 -2.09
N MET A 269 -1.79 16.19 -2.90
CA MET A 269 -2.77 15.20 -2.50
C MET A 269 -2.11 14.02 -1.77
N LYS A 270 -2.78 13.54 -0.73
CA LYS A 270 -2.31 12.41 0.07
C LYS A 270 -2.95 11.12 -0.40
N ALA A 271 -2.23 10.00 -0.28
CA ALA A 271 -2.70 8.66 -0.60
C ALA A 271 -4.04 8.34 0.11
N PHE A 272 -4.21 8.83 1.34
CA PHE A 272 -5.47 8.71 2.09
C PHE A 272 -6.70 9.34 1.42
N ARG A 273 -6.54 10.31 0.51
CA ARG A 273 -7.67 10.86 -0.25
C ARG A 273 -8.29 9.82 -1.18
N TRP A 274 -7.52 8.84 -1.66
CA TRP A 274 -8.06 7.70 -2.41
C TRP A 274 -8.93 6.81 -1.54
N LEU A 275 -8.49 6.53 -0.30
CA LEU A 275 -9.25 5.69 0.63
C LEU A 275 -10.61 6.32 0.98
N GLU A 276 -10.65 7.64 1.16
CA GLU A 276 -11.88 8.42 1.36
C GLU A 276 -12.77 8.48 0.12
N ALA A 277 -12.18 8.38 -1.08
CA ALA A 277 -12.94 8.34 -2.34
C ALA A 277 -13.55 6.97 -2.63
N GLY A 278 -13.19 5.94 -1.86
CA GLY A 278 -13.78 4.60 -1.97
C GLY A 278 -12.85 3.52 -2.47
N VAL A 279 -11.53 3.74 -2.55
CA VAL A 279 -10.58 2.65 -2.88
C VAL A 279 -10.14 1.88 -1.65
N THR A 280 -9.75 0.62 -1.81
CA THR A 280 -9.34 -0.27 -0.71
C THR A 280 -7.86 -0.18 -0.40
N GLY A 281 -7.05 0.23 -1.39
CA GLY A 281 -5.60 0.38 -1.25
C GLY A 281 -5.05 1.61 -1.93
N SER A 282 -4.06 2.23 -1.30
CA SER A 282 -3.24 3.28 -1.90
C SER A 282 -1.78 3.23 -1.41
N TYR A 283 -0.93 4.00 -2.08
CA TYR A 283 0.49 4.13 -1.83
C TYR A 283 0.93 5.57 -2.06
N GLY A 284 1.86 6.04 -1.23
CA GLY A 284 2.49 7.34 -1.43
C GLY A 284 3.82 7.45 -0.69
N THR A 285 4.71 8.30 -1.19
CA THR A 285 6.03 8.50 -0.59
C THR A 285 5.96 9.46 0.60
N VAL A 286 6.75 9.24 1.65
CA VAL A 286 6.74 10.06 2.87
C VAL A 286 7.73 11.22 2.85
N ILE A 287 8.54 11.28 1.80
CA ILE A 287 9.53 12.32 1.49
C ILE A 287 9.49 12.55 -0.03
N GLU A 288 10.17 13.58 -0.52
CA GLU A 288 10.45 13.77 -1.95
C GLU A 288 11.24 12.55 -2.46
N PRO A 289 10.65 11.68 -3.30
CA PRO A 289 11.32 10.47 -3.73
C PRO A 289 12.20 10.69 -4.97
N CYS A 290 12.08 11.86 -5.61
CA CYS A 290 12.37 12.04 -7.02
C CYS A 290 11.49 11.14 -7.90
N ASN A 291 11.30 11.52 -9.16
CA ASN A 291 10.33 10.87 -10.05
C ASN A 291 10.80 9.52 -10.64
N TYR A 292 11.63 8.77 -9.91
CA TYR A 292 12.07 7.43 -10.28
C TYR A 292 10.87 6.46 -10.29
N PRO A 293 10.53 5.85 -11.44
CA PRO A 293 9.42 4.88 -11.52
C PRO A 293 9.54 3.73 -10.52
N GLN A 294 10.76 3.33 -10.16
CA GLN A 294 11.08 2.23 -9.23
C GLN A 294 10.54 2.46 -7.82
N LYS A 295 10.33 3.72 -7.42
CA LYS A 295 9.80 4.11 -6.11
C LYS A 295 8.27 4.13 -6.05
N PHE A 296 7.59 3.72 -7.12
CA PHE A 296 6.13 3.70 -7.22
C PHE A 296 5.65 2.33 -7.72
N PRO A 297 4.37 1.99 -7.49
CA PRO A 297 3.82 0.71 -7.92
C PRO A 297 3.95 0.53 -9.44
N ASN A 298 4.51 -0.62 -9.82
CA ASN A 298 4.61 -1.08 -11.19
C ASN A 298 3.31 -1.78 -11.59
N ALA A 299 2.57 -1.20 -12.54
CA ALA A 299 1.28 -1.72 -13.00
C ALA A 299 1.38 -3.14 -13.56
N GLN A 300 2.50 -3.48 -14.22
CA GLN A 300 2.74 -4.80 -14.82
C GLN A 300 2.99 -5.90 -13.78
N ILE A 301 3.17 -5.53 -12.51
CA ILE A 301 3.30 -6.48 -11.40
C ILE A 301 2.08 -6.38 -10.49
N LEU A 302 1.71 -5.16 -10.08
CA LEU A 302 0.59 -4.93 -9.16
C LEU A 302 -0.71 -5.57 -9.64
N ILE A 303 -1.10 -5.29 -10.88
CA ILE A 303 -2.38 -5.73 -11.42
C ILE A 303 -2.40 -7.26 -11.60
N PRO A 304 -1.42 -7.88 -12.30
CA PRO A 304 -1.40 -9.34 -12.43
C PRO A 304 -1.30 -10.07 -11.10
N SER A 305 -0.43 -9.63 -10.18
CA SER A 305 -0.30 -10.22 -8.84
C SER A 305 -1.65 -10.25 -8.09
N TYR A 306 -2.35 -9.12 -8.08
CA TYR A 306 -3.63 -9.03 -7.36
C TYR A 306 -4.73 -9.87 -8.00
N VAL A 307 -4.80 -9.86 -9.33
CA VAL A 307 -5.73 -10.65 -10.15
C VAL A 307 -5.41 -12.16 -10.13
N ASP A 308 -4.18 -12.53 -9.78
CA ASP A 308 -3.75 -13.91 -9.55
C ASP A 308 -4.02 -14.41 -8.13
N GLY A 309 -4.67 -13.59 -7.29
CA GLY A 309 -5.16 -14.00 -5.97
C GLY A 309 -4.24 -13.64 -4.81
N ASP A 310 -3.22 -12.81 -5.02
CA ASP A 310 -2.50 -12.20 -3.90
C ASP A 310 -3.46 -11.32 -3.08
N THR A 311 -3.25 -11.23 -1.77
CA THR A 311 -3.90 -10.18 -0.97
C THR A 311 -3.36 -8.79 -1.33
N LEU A 312 -4.08 -7.73 -0.95
CA LEU A 312 -3.69 -6.35 -1.23
C LEU A 312 -2.26 -6.06 -0.79
N ILE A 313 -1.89 -6.50 0.42
CA ILE A 313 -0.56 -6.27 0.96
C ILE A 313 0.54 -6.99 0.17
N GLU A 314 0.28 -8.21 -0.30
CA GLU A 314 1.23 -8.99 -1.10
C GLU A 314 1.44 -8.34 -2.47
N ALA A 315 0.36 -8.02 -3.18
CA ALA A 315 0.43 -7.38 -4.49
C ALA A 315 1.18 -6.04 -4.43
N TYR A 316 0.93 -5.24 -3.40
CA TYR A 316 1.62 -3.97 -3.21
C TYR A 316 3.11 -4.14 -2.97
N TRP A 317 3.50 -5.00 -2.03
CA TRP A 317 4.90 -5.21 -1.69
C TRP A 317 5.70 -5.84 -2.83
N LYS A 318 5.06 -6.65 -3.68
CA LYS A 318 5.66 -7.15 -4.93
C LYS A 318 5.83 -6.07 -5.98
N SER A 319 4.97 -5.04 -6.00
CA SER A 319 4.91 -4.06 -7.09
C SER A 319 5.90 -2.90 -7.01
N VAL A 320 6.49 -2.61 -5.86
CA VAL A 320 7.39 -1.46 -5.66
C VAL A 320 8.83 -1.93 -5.50
N GLN A 321 9.70 -1.57 -6.45
CA GLN A 321 11.10 -2.01 -6.44
C GLN A 321 11.92 -1.33 -5.34
N GLN A 322 11.68 -0.05 -5.09
CA GLN A 322 12.42 0.78 -4.15
C GLN A 322 11.47 1.41 -3.11
N PRO A 323 10.86 0.61 -2.21
CA PRO A 323 9.79 1.07 -1.34
C PRO A 323 10.29 1.78 -0.07
N GLY A 324 11.60 1.97 0.12
CA GLY A 324 12.19 2.48 1.38
C GLY A 324 11.53 3.75 1.94
N GLU A 325 11.13 4.64 1.04
CA GLU A 325 10.49 5.93 1.32
C GLU A 325 8.97 5.91 1.04
N GLY A 326 8.39 4.73 0.81
CA GLY A 326 7.01 4.50 0.40
C GLY A 326 6.12 3.98 1.51
N LEU A 327 4.99 4.64 1.75
CA LEU A 327 3.97 4.21 2.72
C LEU A 327 2.86 3.44 2.00
N PHE A 328 2.64 2.21 2.41
CA PHE A 328 1.51 1.39 1.98
C PHE A 328 0.32 1.62 2.90
N VAL A 329 -0.84 1.98 2.35
CA VAL A 329 -2.06 2.24 3.11
C VAL A 329 -3.25 1.48 2.55
N GLY A 330 -4.11 0.92 3.41
CA GLY A 330 -5.27 0.17 2.96
C GLY A 330 -5.70 -0.94 3.90
N GLU A 331 -6.58 -1.81 3.39
CA GLU A 331 -7.04 -3.02 4.08
C GLU A 331 -6.20 -4.22 3.60
N PRO A 332 -5.25 -4.74 4.41
CA PRO A 332 -4.16 -5.56 3.89
C PRO A 332 -4.60 -6.94 3.37
N LEU A 333 -5.71 -7.49 3.89
CA LEU A 333 -6.18 -8.83 3.54
C LEU A 333 -7.18 -8.85 2.39
N ALA A 334 -7.62 -7.68 1.89
CA ALA A 334 -8.58 -7.58 0.80
C ALA A 334 -8.08 -8.37 -0.39
N CYS A 335 -8.87 -9.34 -0.85
CA CYS A 335 -8.47 -10.24 -1.93
C CYS A 335 -9.64 -10.57 -2.88
N PRO A 336 -9.87 -9.74 -3.91
CA PRO A 336 -11.00 -9.91 -4.81
C PRO A 336 -11.00 -11.22 -5.58
N TRP A 337 -9.79 -11.74 -5.84
CA TRP A 337 -9.56 -12.95 -6.62
C TRP A 337 -8.98 -14.11 -5.80
N CYS A 338 -9.12 -14.13 -4.47
CA CYS A 338 -8.75 -15.33 -3.70
C CYS A 338 -9.65 -16.52 -4.03
N HIS A 339 -9.13 -17.73 -3.81
CA HIS A 339 -9.81 -19.00 -4.06
C HIS A 339 -9.82 -19.90 -2.83
#